data_AF-A0A1H3I7L7-F1
#
_entry.id   AF-A0A1H3I7L7-F1
#
_cell.length_a   1.000
_cell.length_b   1.000
_cell.length_c   1.000
_cell.angle_alpha   90.00
_cell.angle_beta   90.00
_cell.angle_gamma   90.00
#
_symmetry.space_group_name_H-M   'P 1'
#
loop_
_entity.id
_entity.type
_entity.pdbx_description
1 polymer ?
#
loop_
_entity_poly.entity_id
_entity_poly.type
_entity_poly.pdbx_seq_one_letter_code
_entity_poly.pdbx_strand_id
1 'polypeptide(L)'
;MTLAERLRRCFALLGAGRRAVLVLHVDEAELEAKRAAVATLVNVQRDPEGGPFACPCCASLTLPTRGQYELCPVCFREDEGQDDHDADLVRPGPNGSLSLTQARANYAALGACDRASLHRVRSPTPQERPTR
;
A
#
# COMPACT_ATOMS: atom_id res chain seq x y z
N MET A 1 -4.23 -21.76 -11.50
CA MET A 1 -4.34 -22.67 -10.34
C MET A 1 -3.39 -22.16 -9.26
N THR A 2 -3.91 -21.75 -8.11
CA THR A 2 -3.13 -21.10 -7.03
C THR A 2 -2.19 -22.08 -6.32
N LEU A 3 -1.19 -21.56 -5.61
CA LEU A 3 -0.29 -22.36 -4.76
C LEU A 3 -1.09 -23.23 -3.76
N ALA A 4 -2.14 -22.66 -3.17
CA ALA A 4 -3.03 -23.35 -2.25
C ALA A 4 -3.77 -24.53 -2.91
N GLU A 5 -4.21 -24.36 -4.16
CA GLU A 5 -4.87 -25.44 -4.93
C GLU A 5 -3.89 -26.57 -5.29
N ARG A 6 -2.64 -26.25 -5.63
CA ARG A 6 -1.58 -27.24 -5.89
C ARG A 6 -1.24 -28.04 -4.64
N LEU A 7 -1.12 -27.37 -3.50
CA LEU A 7 -0.86 -28.00 -2.21
C LEU A 7 -1.99 -28.95 -1.79
N ARG A 8 -3.26 -28.53 -1.91
CA ARG A 8 -4.42 -29.37 -1.60
C ARG A 8 -4.45 -30.64 -2.46
N ARG A 9 -4.16 -30.51 -3.76
CA ARG A 9 -4.06 -31.67 -4.68
C ARG A 9 -2.91 -32.60 -4.32
N CYS A 10 -1.73 -32.08 -4.00
CA CYS A 10 -0.57 -32.91 -3.61
C CYS A 10 -0.84 -33.70 -2.33
N PHE A 11 -1.42 -33.07 -1.29
CA PHE A 11 -1.74 -33.77 -0.04
C PHE A 11 -2.79 -34.88 -0.24
N ALA A 12 -3.79 -34.65 -1.11
CA ALA A 12 -4.80 -35.66 -1.43
C ALA A 12 -4.22 -36.89 -2.13
N LEU A 13 -3.13 -36.74 -2.90
CA LEU A 13 -2.52 -37.83 -3.67
C LEU A 13 -1.44 -38.61 -2.91
N LEU A 14 -0.78 -38.00 -1.91
CA LEU A 14 0.39 -38.60 -1.25
C LEU A 14 0.05 -39.49 -0.04
N GLY A 15 -1.14 -39.36 0.55
CA GLY A 15 -1.53 -40.11 1.75
C GLY A 15 -0.77 -39.70 3.02
N ALA A 16 -1.32 -40.05 4.19
CA ALA A 16 -0.75 -39.65 5.48
C ALA A 16 0.67 -40.22 5.70
N GLY A 17 1.59 -39.39 6.19
CA GLY A 17 2.96 -39.79 6.55
C GLY A 17 4.03 -39.69 5.45
N ARG A 18 3.66 -39.29 4.22
CA ARG A 18 4.65 -39.07 3.14
C ARG A 18 5.07 -37.61 3.07
N ARG A 19 6.37 -37.39 2.83
CA ARG A 19 6.95 -36.05 2.59
C ARG A 19 6.82 -35.70 1.12
N ALA A 20 6.27 -34.52 0.84
CA ALA A 20 6.28 -33.91 -0.48
C ALA A 20 7.34 -32.81 -0.51
N VAL A 21 8.11 -32.74 -1.59
CA VAL A 21 8.89 -31.54 -1.91
C VAL A 21 8.11 -30.78 -2.96
N LEU A 22 7.60 -29.60 -2.59
CA LEU A 22 6.99 -28.72 -3.57
C LEU A 22 8.08 -27.88 -4.23
N VAL A 23 8.30 -28.11 -5.51
CA VAL A 23 9.13 -27.23 -6.33
C VAL A 23 8.25 -26.13 -6.88
N LEU A 24 8.47 -24.90 -6.40
CA LEU A 24 7.88 -23.71 -7.00
C LEU A 24 8.73 -23.32 -8.20
N HIS A 25 8.10 -23.26 -9.38
CA HIS A 25 8.71 -22.59 -10.51
C HIS A 25 8.33 -21.12 -10.42
N VAL A 26 9.35 -20.29 -10.20
CA VAL A 26 9.24 -18.85 -10.36
C VAL A 26 9.48 -18.57 -11.84
N ASP A 27 8.60 -17.81 -12.47
CA ASP A 27 8.83 -17.33 -13.82
C ASP A 27 9.89 -16.22 -13.74
N GLU A 28 11.09 -16.49 -14.28
CA GLU A 28 12.20 -15.54 -14.23
C GLU A 28 11.89 -14.26 -15.02
N ALA A 29 11.12 -14.34 -16.11
CA ALA A 29 10.72 -13.17 -16.87
C ALA A 29 9.72 -12.32 -16.08
N GLU A 30 8.77 -12.95 -15.38
CA GLU A 30 7.86 -12.23 -14.48
C GLU A 30 8.61 -11.60 -13.31
N LEU A 31 9.58 -12.31 -12.71
CA LEU A 31 10.39 -11.79 -11.62
C LEU A 31 11.23 -10.59 -12.07
N GLU A 32 11.89 -10.69 -13.23
CA GLU A 32 12.71 -9.61 -13.76
C GLU A 32 11.87 -8.37 -14.09
N ALA A 33 10.68 -8.56 -14.68
CA ALA A 33 9.73 -7.47 -14.90
C ALA A 33 9.30 -6.80 -13.58
N LYS A 34 9.02 -7.57 -12.52
CA LYS A 34 8.69 -7.01 -11.19
C LYS A 34 9.89 -6.28 -10.57
N ARG A 35 11.11 -6.81 -10.71
CA ARG A 35 12.32 -6.16 -10.19
C ARG A 35 12.59 -4.84 -10.91
N ALA A 36 12.48 -4.83 -12.23
CA ALA A 36 12.61 -3.61 -13.02
C ALA A 36 11.56 -2.56 -12.62
N ALA A 37 10.32 -2.98 -12.39
CA ALA A 37 9.26 -2.08 -11.93
C ALA A 37 9.50 -1.49 -10.53
N VAL A 38 10.11 -2.26 -9.60
CA VAL A 38 10.45 -1.75 -8.26
C VAL A 38 11.71 -0.87 -8.28
N ALA A 39 12.66 -1.15 -9.18
CA ALA A 39 13.90 -0.37 -9.30
C ALA A 39 13.69 1.09 -9.72
N THR A 40 12.52 1.42 -10.27
CA THR A 40 12.15 2.79 -10.67
C THR A 40 11.34 3.53 -9.60
N LEU A 41 10.99 2.89 -8.49
CA LEU A 41 10.25 3.55 -7.41
C LEU A 41 11.13 4.57 -6.71
N VAL A 42 10.71 5.82 -6.78
CA VAL A 42 11.33 6.94 -6.06
C VAL A 42 10.44 7.31 -4.87
N ASN A 43 11.06 7.43 -3.70
CA ASN A 43 10.38 7.87 -2.48
C ASN A 43 10.54 9.38 -2.31
N VAL A 44 9.42 10.08 -2.16
CA VAL A 44 9.41 11.48 -1.77
C VAL A 44 9.61 11.55 -0.25
N GLN A 45 10.76 12.08 0.16
CA GLN A 45 11.11 12.28 1.57
C GLN A 45 11.38 13.75 1.86
N ARG A 46 10.87 14.23 3.01
CA ARG A 46 11.11 15.59 3.50
C ARG A 46 11.17 15.60 5.02
N ASP A 47 12.14 16.33 5.54
CA ASP A 47 12.31 16.59 6.97
C ASP A 47 11.26 17.61 7.47
N PRO A 48 11.10 17.79 8.79
CA PRO A 48 10.15 18.75 9.33
C PRO A 48 10.50 20.19 8.93
N GLU A 49 9.58 20.89 8.26
CA GLU A 49 9.76 22.27 7.77
C GLU A 49 8.78 23.27 8.42
N GLY A 50 8.74 23.30 9.76
CA GLY A 50 7.96 24.29 10.51
C GLY A 50 6.42 24.14 10.42
N GLY A 51 5.92 23.10 9.75
CA GLY A 51 4.50 22.76 9.66
C GLY A 51 4.27 21.38 9.03
N PRO A 52 3.06 20.81 9.17
CA PRO A 52 2.74 19.51 8.60
C PRO A 52 2.55 19.58 7.09
N PHE A 53 2.99 18.54 6.40
CA PHE A 53 2.77 18.30 4.98
C PHE A 53 1.38 17.71 4.71
N ALA A 54 0.88 18.00 3.50
CA ALA A 54 -0.35 17.41 2.99
C ALA A 54 -0.16 15.90 2.76
N CYS A 55 -1.12 15.12 3.26
CA CYS A 55 -1.22 13.70 2.95
C CYS A 55 -1.50 13.50 1.45
N PRO A 56 -0.69 12.68 0.73
CA PRO A 56 -0.91 12.44 -0.70
C PRO A 56 -2.28 11.86 -1.05
N CYS A 57 -2.95 11.21 -0.09
CA CYS A 57 -4.24 10.57 -0.28
C CYS A 57 -5.42 11.53 -0.09
N CYS A 58 -5.46 12.30 1.00
CA CYS A 58 -6.62 13.11 1.40
C CYS A 58 -6.37 14.62 1.44
N ALA A 59 -5.15 15.04 1.10
CA ALA A 59 -4.64 16.41 1.16
C ALA A 59 -4.63 17.08 2.55
N SER A 60 -5.12 16.43 3.61
CA SER A 60 -5.10 17.00 4.95
C SER A 60 -3.66 17.18 5.46
N LEU A 61 -3.40 18.31 6.12
CA LEU A 61 -2.08 18.70 6.63
C LEU A 61 -1.78 17.98 7.95
N THR A 62 -1.48 16.67 7.86
CA THR A 62 -1.33 15.80 9.04
C THR A 62 0.05 15.21 9.22
N LEU A 63 0.91 15.27 8.20
CA LEU A 63 2.18 14.55 8.20
C LEU A 63 3.31 15.46 8.69
N PRO A 64 3.97 15.22 9.83
CA PRO A 64 5.06 16.07 10.31
C PRO A 64 6.32 16.03 9.41
N THR A 65 6.44 14.96 8.63
CA THR A 65 7.54 14.58 7.74
C THR A 65 6.92 13.99 6.47
N ARG A 66 7.72 13.77 5.41
CA ARG A 66 7.28 12.96 4.26
C ARG A 66 8.12 11.70 4.10
N GLY A 67 7.44 10.61 3.74
CA GLY A 67 8.04 9.31 3.44
C GLY A 67 8.70 8.63 4.63
N GLN A 68 8.22 8.91 5.85
CA GLN A 68 8.73 8.34 7.12
C GLN A 68 7.69 7.42 7.80
N TYR A 69 6.76 6.87 7.01
CA TYR A 69 5.79 5.84 7.42
C TYR A 69 4.75 6.31 8.45
N GLU A 70 4.47 7.60 8.51
CA GLU A 70 3.38 8.11 9.35
C GLU A 70 2.01 7.72 8.78
N LEU A 71 1.13 7.24 9.66
CA LEU A 71 -0.28 7.02 9.33
C LEU A 71 -1.05 8.35 9.39
N CYS A 72 -1.71 8.71 8.29
CA CYS A 72 -2.60 9.86 8.29
C CYS A 72 -3.87 9.54 9.12
N PRO A 73 -4.18 10.25 10.21
CA PRO A 73 -5.37 9.95 11.03
C PRO A 73 -6.70 10.27 10.33
N VAL A 74 -6.67 10.99 9.21
CA VAL A 74 -7.87 11.39 8.46
C VAL A 74 -8.30 10.33 7.45
N CYS A 75 -7.35 9.68 6.78
CA CYS A 75 -7.67 8.66 5.77
C CYS A 75 -7.11 7.27 6.09
N PHE A 76 -6.24 7.16 7.09
CA PHE A 76 -5.54 5.96 7.53
C PHE A 76 -4.53 5.36 6.54
N ARG A 77 -4.15 6.09 5.49
CA ARG A 77 -3.05 5.68 4.60
C ARG A 77 -1.70 5.95 5.26
N GLU A 78 -0.74 5.04 5.09
CA GLU A 78 0.65 5.23 5.52
C GLU A 78 1.46 5.98 4.46
N ASP A 79 2.23 6.98 4.88
CA ASP A 79 3.12 7.73 3.99
C ASP A 79 4.45 7.01 3.75
N GLU A 80 4.43 6.05 2.83
CA GLU A 80 5.61 5.32 2.35
C GLU A 80 6.43 6.08 1.29
N GLY A 81 6.14 7.37 1.07
CA GLY A 81 6.84 8.22 0.10
C GLY A 81 6.33 8.09 -1.35
N GLN A 82 5.19 7.43 -1.57
CA GLN A 82 4.50 7.45 -2.87
C GLN A 82 3.84 8.80 -3.13
N ASP A 83 3.91 9.28 -4.37
CA ASP A 83 3.33 10.57 -4.76
C ASP A 83 2.79 10.52 -6.20
N ASP A 84 2.47 11.68 -6.79
CA ASP A 84 1.80 11.78 -8.10
C ASP A 84 2.51 11.07 -9.25
N HIS A 85 3.85 11.03 -9.27
CA HIS A 85 4.63 10.45 -10.36
C HIS A 85 4.39 8.95 -10.55
N ASP A 86 3.88 8.27 -9.53
CA ASP A 86 3.61 6.84 -9.57
C ASP A 86 2.30 6.46 -8.87
N ALA A 87 1.33 7.37 -8.83
CA ALA A 87 0.11 7.20 -8.06
C ALA A 87 -0.76 6.00 -8.50
N ASP A 88 -0.67 5.60 -9.77
CA ASP A 88 -1.42 4.46 -10.32
C ASP A 88 -0.76 3.11 -10.02
N LEU A 89 0.50 3.09 -9.58
CA LEU A 89 1.20 1.87 -9.23
C LEU A 89 0.76 1.36 -7.85
N VAL A 90 0.58 0.05 -7.74
CA VAL A 90 0.49 -0.64 -6.45
C VAL A 90 1.91 -0.95 -5.99
N ARG A 91 2.37 -0.25 -4.95
CA ARG A 91 3.67 -0.52 -4.35
C ARG A 91 3.61 -1.74 -3.44
N PRO A 92 4.67 -2.57 -3.38
CA PRO A 92 4.79 -3.55 -2.31
C PRO A 92 4.96 -2.81 -0.98
N GLY A 93 4.14 -3.11 0.01
CA GLY A 93 4.22 -2.39 1.27
C GLY A 93 2.99 -2.54 2.16
N PRO A 94 2.95 -1.77 3.27
CA PRO A 94 1.89 -1.82 4.27
C PRO A 94 0.54 -1.33 3.75
N ASN A 95 0.53 -0.55 2.67
CA ASN A 95 -0.69 -0.11 1.98
C ASN A 95 -1.35 -1.23 1.14
N GLY A 96 -0.79 -2.45 1.15
CA GLY A 96 -1.40 -3.63 0.58
C GLY A 96 -1.50 -3.59 -0.95
N SER A 97 -2.68 -3.91 -1.49
CA SER A 97 -2.91 -3.95 -2.94
C SER A 97 -3.52 -2.66 -3.50
N LEU A 98 -3.42 -1.55 -2.77
CA LEU A 98 -4.04 -0.27 -3.13
C LEU A 98 -3.02 0.69 -3.73
N SER A 99 -3.31 1.18 -4.92
CA SER A 99 -2.58 2.33 -5.48
C SER A 99 -3.00 3.62 -4.77
N LEU A 100 -2.18 4.67 -4.88
CA LEU A 100 -2.53 5.98 -4.33
C LEU A 100 -3.78 6.56 -5.04
N THR A 101 -3.92 6.35 -6.35
CA THR A 101 -5.13 6.75 -7.10
C THR A 101 -6.39 6.07 -6.54
N GLN A 102 -6.33 4.77 -6.24
CA GLN A 102 -7.44 4.05 -5.62
C GLN A 102 -7.74 4.56 -4.21
N ALA A 103 -6.71 4.81 -3.40
CA ALA A 103 -6.87 5.34 -2.05
C ALA A 103 -7.53 6.74 -2.06
N ARG A 104 -7.16 7.61 -3.01
CA ARG A 104 -7.80 8.93 -3.24
C ARG A 104 -9.28 8.78 -3.57
N ALA A 105 -9.61 7.89 -4.51
CA ALA A 105 -11.00 7.61 -4.89
C ALA A 105 -11.82 7.05 -3.71
N ASN A 106 -11.23 6.12 -2.95
CA ASN A 106 -11.85 5.57 -1.75
C ASN A 106 -12.09 6.65 -0.69
N TYR A 107 -11.12 7.53 -0.44
CA TYR A 107 -11.30 8.62 0.52
C TYR A 107 -12.44 9.55 0.09
N ALA A 108 -12.51 9.91 -1.19
CA ALA A 108 -13.60 10.73 -1.71
C ALA A 108 -14.99 10.07 -1.54
N ALA A 109 -15.07 8.75 -1.65
CA ALA A 109 -16.33 8.01 -1.54
C ALA A 109 -16.70 7.58 -0.11
N LEU A 110 -15.71 7.31 0.75
CA LEU A 110 -15.87 6.61 2.02
C LEU A 110 -15.38 7.43 3.23
N GLY A 111 -14.50 8.40 3.02
CA GLY A 111 -13.77 9.10 4.10
C GLY A 111 -12.57 8.32 4.67
N ALA A 112 -12.16 7.21 4.04
CA ALA A 112 -10.97 6.43 4.40
C ALA A 112 -10.29 5.89 3.13
N CYS A 113 -8.99 5.55 3.20
CA CYS A 113 -8.23 5.00 2.07
C CYS A 113 -8.74 3.62 1.62
N ASP A 114 -9.44 2.91 2.50
CA ASP A 114 -10.11 1.65 2.22
C ASP A 114 -11.27 1.40 3.21
N ARG A 115 -12.08 0.38 2.92
CA ARG A 115 -13.27 0.05 3.72
C ARG A 115 -12.95 -0.56 5.08
N ALA A 116 -11.86 -1.31 5.20
CA ALA A 116 -11.45 -1.93 6.46
C ALA A 116 -10.98 -0.87 7.48
N SER A 117 -10.44 0.23 7.00
CA SER A 117 -9.88 1.33 7.79
C SER A 117 -10.92 2.33 8.32
N LEU A 118 -12.19 2.22 7.94
CA LEU A 118 -13.28 3.14 8.33
C LEU A 118 -13.42 3.36 9.85
N HIS A 119 -13.08 2.37 10.68
CA HIS A 119 -13.17 2.48 12.13
C HIS A 119 -11.93 3.13 12.77
N ARG A 120 -10.96 3.57 11.97
CA ARG A 120 -9.65 4.09 12.41
C ARG A 120 -9.43 5.55 12.00
N VAL A 121 -10.37 6.13 11.25
CA VAL A 121 -10.29 7.51 10.75
C VAL A 121 -11.04 8.48 11.66
N ARG A 122 -10.66 9.76 11.58
CA ARG A 122 -11.43 10.89 12.13
C ARG A 122 -11.58 11.98 11.09
N SER A 123 -12.53 12.90 11.28
CA SER A 123 -12.59 14.12 10.47
C SER A 123 -11.33 14.99 10.68
N PRO A 124 -10.89 15.73 9.64
CA PRO A 124 -9.83 16.72 9.79
C PRO A 124 -10.27 17.86 10.70
N THR A 125 -9.37 18.30 11.57
CA THR A 125 -9.53 19.55 12.34
C THR A 125 -9.49 20.76 11.39
N PRO A 126 -9.96 21.94 11.82
CA PRO A 126 -9.92 23.15 10.98
C PRO A 126 -8.53 23.48 10.44
N GLN A 127 -7.48 23.25 11.25
CA GLN A 127 -6.07 23.54 10.90
C GLN A 127 -5.48 22.52 9.93
N GLU A 128 -6.02 21.30 9.88
CA GLU A 128 -5.58 20.25 8.96
C GLU A 128 -6.25 20.35 7.58
N ARG A 129 -7.25 21.21 7.42
CA ARG A 129 -7.94 21.35 6.13
C ARG A 129 -6.98 21.96 5.10
N PRO A 130 -6.95 21.44 3.86
CA PRO A 130 -6.13 22.03 2.81
C PRO A 130 -6.49 23.51 2.64
N THR A 131 -5.48 24.37 2.70
CA THR A 131 -5.61 25.76 2.26
C THR A 131 -5.73 25.72 0.74
N ARG A 132 -6.94 25.98 0.23
CA ARG A 132 -7.26 25.95 -1.20
C ARG A 132 -6.26 26.70 -2.07
#